data_AF-A0A3B9XV10-F1
#
_entry.id   AF-A0A3B9XV10-F1
#
_cell.length_a   1.000
_cell.length_b   1.000
_cell.length_c   1.000
_cell.angle_alpha   90.00
_cell.angle_beta   90.00
_cell.angle_gamma   90.00
#
_symmetry.space_group_name_H-M   'P 1'
#
loop_
_entity.id
_entity.type
_entity.pdbx_description
1 polymer ?
#
loop_
_entity_poly.entity_id
_entity_poly.type
_entity_poly.pdbx_seq_one_letter_code
_entity_poly.pdbx_strand_id
1 'polypeptide(L)' 'RSRRDAGLPVFSIAVQGDSIHLAFEPDWINRQPLLLADLQQEQDIWKKLGATLDFE' A
#
# COMPACT_ATOMS: atom_id res chain seq x y z
N ARG A 1 -12.53 -13.39 -17.43
CA ARG A 1 -12.85 -13.52 -15.98
C ARG A 1 -11.81 -14.46 -15.34
N SER A 2 -10.67 -13.92 -14.90
CA SER A 2 -9.70 -14.66 -14.08
C SER A 2 -8.74 -13.66 -13.43
N ARG A 3 -9.08 -13.15 -12.23
CA ARG A 3 -8.11 -12.51 -11.31
C ARG A 3 -7.39 -13.63 -10.52
N ARG A 4 -6.87 -14.62 -11.25
CA ARG A 4 -6.15 -15.76 -10.65
C ARG A 4 -4.65 -15.44 -10.76
N ASP A 5 -3.97 -15.51 -9.62
CA ASP A 5 -2.51 -15.58 -9.49
C ASP A 5 -1.67 -14.32 -9.70
N ALA A 6 -2.23 -13.12 -9.58
CA ALA A 6 -1.42 -12.01 -9.06
C ALA A 6 -1.36 -12.20 -7.54
N GLY A 7 -0.53 -13.14 -7.07
CA GLY A 7 -0.24 -13.28 -5.66
C GLY A 7 0.15 -11.91 -5.15
N LEU A 8 -0.66 -11.34 -4.24
CA LEU A 8 -0.19 -10.20 -3.46
C LEU A 8 1.18 -10.64 -2.91
N PRO A 9 2.25 -9.88 -3.20
CA PRO A 9 3.58 -10.21 -2.74
C PRO A 9 3.53 -10.33 -1.22
N VAL A 10 4.52 -10.98 -0.63
CA VAL A 10 4.64 -10.91 0.82
C VAL A 10 4.90 -9.45 1.17
N PHE A 11 3.90 -8.81 1.79
CA PHE A 11 4.02 -7.46 2.31
C PHE A 11 3.85 -7.51 3.82
N SER A 12 4.58 -6.64 4.50
CA SER A 12 4.48 -6.50 5.96
C SER A 12 3.69 -5.25 6.27
N ILE A 13 2.77 -5.36 7.24
CA ILE A 13 2.00 -4.23 7.75
C ILE A 13 2.46 -3.97 9.18
N ALA A 14 2.87 -2.74 9.46
CA ALA A 14 3.11 -2.26 10.82
C ALA A 14 2.12 -1.15 11.14
N VAL A 15 1.42 -1.27 12.26
CA VAL A 15 0.48 -0.25 12.75
C VAL A 15 1.07 0.37 14.02
N GLN A 16 1.25 1.68 14.02
CA GLN A 16 1.75 2.46 15.13
C GLN A 16 0.78 3.60 15.44
N GLY A 17 -0.18 3.33 16.33
CA GLY A 17 -1.22 4.29 16.69
C GLY A 17 -2.06 4.66 15.46
N ASP A 18 -1.95 5.92 15.04
CA ASP A 18 -2.66 6.46 13.87
C ASP A 18 -1.86 6.35 12.56
N SER A 19 -0.69 5.70 12.58
CA SER A 19 0.13 5.47 11.40
C SER A 19 0.15 4.01 10.98
N ILE A 20 0.03 3.76 9.68
CA ILE A 20 0.18 2.44 9.06
C ILE A 20 1.33 2.50 8.07
N HIS A 21 2.26 1.55 8.20
CA HIS A 21 3.38 1.37 7.30
C HIS A 21 3.21 0.04 6.55
N LEU A 22 3.20 0.12 5.22
CA LEU A 22 3.17 -1.03 4.31
C LEU A 22 4.56 -1.21 3.68
N ALA A 23 5.26 -2.29 4.04
CA ALA A 23 6.52 -2.62 3.41
C ALA A 23 6.29 -3.71 2.35
N PHE A 24 6.61 -3.40 1.10
CA PHE A 24 6.57 -4.33 -0.02
C PHE A 24 7.96 -4.91 -0.30
N GLU A 25 8.04 -5.93 -1.17
CA GLU A 25 9.33 -6.31 -1.72
C GLU A 25 9.95 -5.15 -2.52
N PRO A 26 11.27 -4.95 -2.45
CA PRO A 26 11.96 -3.91 -3.21
C PRO A 26 11.60 -3.96 -4.69
N ASP A 27 11.34 -2.79 -5.29
CA ASP A 27 10.93 -2.63 -6.68
C ASP A 27 9.59 -3.29 -7.08
N TRP A 28 8.87 -3.95 -6.16
CA TRP A 28 7.60 -4.58 -6.50
C TRP A 28 6.51 -3.54 -6.73
N ILE A 29 6.38 -2.58 -5.81
CA ILE A 29 5.35 -1.54 -5.92
C ILE A 29 5.57 -0.66 -7.17
N ASN A 30 6.83 -0.41 -7.51
CA ASN A 30 7.23 0.32 -8.72
C ASN A 30 6.83 -0.41 -10.01
N ARG A 31 6.69 -1.75 -9.97
CA ARG A 31 6.25 -2.58 -11.10
C ARG A 31 4.73 -2.63 -11.22
N GLN A 32 3.98 -2.09 -10.27
CA GLN A 32 2.51 -2.09 -10.24
C GLN A 32 1.98 -0.64 -10.19
N PRO A 33 2.06 0.12 -11.29
CA PRO A 33 1.74 1.55 -11.31
C PRO A 33 0.28 1.87 -10.95
N LEU A 34 -0.64 0.95 -11.22
CA LEU A 34 -2.05 1.10 -10.82
C LEU A 34 -2.20 1.03 -9.30
N LEU A 35 -1.55 0.04 -8.67
CA LEU A 35 -1.61 -0.12 -7.21
C LEU A 35 -0.87 1.01 -6.50
N LEU A 36 0.22 1.51 -7.07
CA LEU A 36 0.90 2.71 -6.59
C LEU A 36 -0.04 3.94 -6.60
N ALA A 37 -0.77 4.16 -7.70
CA ALA A 37 -1.72 5.26 -7.79
C ALA A 37 -2.87 5.12 -6.77
N ASP A 38 -3.38 3.89 -6.59
CA ASP A 38 -4.42 3.60 -5.60
C ASP A 38 -3.92 3.86 -4.17
N LEU A 39 -2.69 3.43 -3.82
CA LEU A 39 -2.09 3.67 -2.51
C LEU A 39 -1.86 5.17 -2.25
N GLN A 40 -1.40 5.91 -3.25
CA GLN A 40 -1.24 7.38 -3.13
C GLN A 40 -2.59 8.06 -2.86
N GLN A 41 -3.65 7.62 -3.55
CA GLN A 41 -5.00 8.11 -3.27
C GLN A 41 -5.45 7.75 -1.85
N GLU A 42 -5.16 6.53 -1.38
CA GLU A 42 -5.43 6.14 0.00
C GLU A 42 -4.66 7.02 1.00
N GLN A 43 -3.37 7.31 0.80
CA GLN A 43 -2.64 8.22 1.70
C GLN A 43 -3.36 9.56 1.90
N ASP A 44 -3.91 10.13 0.84
CA ASP A 44 -4.66 11.39 0.92
C ASP A 44 -6.01 11.25 1.65
N ILE A 45 -6.67 10.09 1.54
CA ILE A 45 -7.90 9.79 2.28
C ILE A 45 -7.58 9.62 3.76
N TRP A 46 -6.54 8.86 4.09
CA TRP A 46 -6.13 8.58 5.47
C TRP A 46 -5.71 9.86 6.18
N LYS A 47 -4.96 10.75 5.51
CA LYS A 47 -4.61 12.08 6.03
C LYS A 47 -5.84 12.91 6.42
N LYS A 48 -6.93 12.82 5.63
CA LYS A 48 -8.20 13.51 5.96
C LYS A 48 -8.90 12.92 7.19
N LEU A 49 -8.65 11.65 7.48
CA LEU A 49 -9.18 10.95 8.65
C LEU A 49 -8.30 11.14 9.91
N GLY A 50 -7.19 11.86 9.79
CA GLY A 50 -6.23 12.06 10.89
C GLY A 50 -5.26 10.89 11.07
N ALA A 51 -5.19 9.97 10.10
CA ALA A 51 -4.28 8.85 10.10
C ALA A 51 -3.20 9.02 9.02
N THR A 52 -2.06 8.37 9.18
CA THR A 52 -0.97 8.38 8.20
C THR A 52 -0.86 7.00 7.57
N LEU A 53 -0.80 6.94 6.25
CA LEU A 53 -0.43 5.72 5.53
C LEU A 53 0.91 6.01 4.86
N ASP A 54 1.88 5.14 5.07
CA ASP A 54 3.20 5.18 4.44
C ASP A 54 3.48 3.82 3.82
N PHE A 55 4.25 3.82 2.73
CA PHE A 55 4.67 2.59 2.08
C PHE A 55 6.07 2.70 1.50
N GLU A 56 6.82 1.59 1.51
CA GLU A 56 8.16 1.45 0.94
C GLU A 56 8.33 0.17 0.12
#